data_AF-A0A7C2L683-F1
#
_entry.id   AF-A0A7C2L683-F1
#
_cell.length_a   1.000
_cell.length_b   1.000
_cell.length_c   1.000
_cell.angle_alpha   90.00
_cell.angle_beta   90.00
_cell.angle_gamma   90.00
#
_symmetry.space_group_name_H-M   'P 1'
#
loop_
_entity.id
_entity.type
_entity.pdbx_description
1 polymer ?
#
loop_
_entity_poly.entity_id
_entity_poly.type
_entity_poly.pdbx_seq_one_letter_code
_entity_poly.pdbx_strand_id
1 'polypeptide(L)'
;MSVLKNRLKRFTPATEPDGNGANGHARELGEGRTSEAGRVVPFETSKESPASWRERGPSGGEEARYAPTGTRRPAPARLEEYQALKTKIHRDLINRLDLTRLEKIEPSVLQAQIAQIVERMLEAEATPLSMAERERLIAEIRDELFGLGPLEPLLNDPTISDILVNTYRQVYVERFGKLYLTDVQFKDNDHLMQIIDRIVSRVGRRIDEASPMVDARLPDGSRVNAIIPPLAIDGPILSIRRFGTIRPTIEELIRRGTLTPEIAYMLEGCVKCRLNIIISGGT
;
A
#
# COMPACT_ATOMS: atom_id res chain seq x y z
N MET A 1 23.98 36.83 -39.87
CA MET A 1 22.61 36.87 -39.32
C MET A 1 22.68 36.29 -37.90
N SER A 2 22.76 37.04 -36.79
CA SER A 2 22.01 38.26 -36.41
C SER A 2 20.51 38.02 -36.60
N VAL A 3 19.61 38.06 -35.62
CA VAL A 3 19.45 38.87 -34.38
C VAL A 3 18.76 37.96 -33.32
N LEU A 4 18.85 38.06 -31.98
CA LEU A 4 19.37 39.05 -30.99
C LEU A 4 20.14 38.31 -29.84
N LYS A 5 20.37 38.97 -28.70
CA LYS A 5 20.70 38.47 -27.35
C LYS A 5 20.06 39.41 -26.30
N ASN A 6 20.13 39.04 -25.02
CA ASN A 6 20.04 39.89 -23.82
C ASN A 6 18.67 40.46 -23.37
N ARG A 7 18.33 40.16 -22.11
CA ARG A 7 18.61 41.10 -21.03
C ARG A 7 19.10 40.37 -19.77
N LEU A 8 20.02 41.00 -19.04
CA LEU A 8 20.83 40.38 -18.00
C LEU A 8 20.66 41.14 -16.67
N LYS A 9 20.47 40.38 -15.58
CA LYS A 9 20.96 40.62 -14.20
C LYS A 9 20.68 41.93 -13.43
N ARG A 10 20.34 41.68 -12.15
CA ARG A 10 20.67 42.44 -10.90
C ARG A 10 19.94 43.76 -10.63
N PHE A 11 19.33 43.85 -9.45
CA PHE A 11 19.83 44.68 -8.34
C PHE A 11 19.48 44.04 -6.97
N THR A 12 20.23 44.41 -5.94
CA THR A 12 20.32 43.84 -4.57
C THR A 12 19.44 44.58 -3.54
N PRO A 13 19.28 44.09 -2.29
CA PRO A 13 18.35 44.69 -1.32
C PRO A 13 18.87 45.98 -0.68
N ALA A 14 17.96 46.83 -0.20
CA ALA A 14 18.20 47.90 0.77
C ALA A 14 17.95 47.32 2.18
N THR A 15 18.90 47.24 3.10
CA THR A 15 19.59 48.29 3.88
C THR A 15 18.69 49.05 4.86
N GLU A 16 19.02 48.88 6.14
CA GLU A 16 18.51 49.60 7.30
C GLU A 16 18.91 51.10 7.28
N PRO A 17 18.22 51.95 8.06
CA PRO A 17 18.75 53.24 8.49
C PRO A 17 19.25 53.17 9.95
N ASP A 18 20.57 53.28 10.13
CA ASP A 18 21.18 53.75 11.39
C ASP A 18 20.83 55.23 11.64
N GLY A 19 20.74 55.68 12.91
CA GLY A 19 20.71 57.13 13.15
C GLY A 19 20.19 57.70 14.48
N ASN A 20 20.71 57.24 15.63
CA ASN A 20 21.13 58.07 16.79
C ASN A 20 20.23 59.23 17.33
N GLY A 21 19.89 59.25 18.64
CA GLY A 21 19.32 60.47 19.24
C GLY A 21 18.77 60.47 20.68
N ALA A 22 19.65 60.37 21.68
CA ALA A 22 19.57 61.03 23.01
C ALA A 22 18.43 60.76 24.04
N ASN A 23 18.90 60.55 25.28
CA ASN A 23 18.38 60.97 26.59
C ASN A 23 16.96 60.57 27.04
N GLY A 24 16.97 59.72 28.07
CA GLY A 24 15.81 59.31 28.84
C GLY A 24 15.07 60.40 29.63
N HIS A 25 13.94 59.97 30.19
CA HIS A 25 13.46 60.46 31.47
C HIS A 25 12.73 59.31 32.18
N ALA A 26 13.16 58.98 33.40
CA ALA A 26 12.35 58.20 34.31
C ALA A 26 11.17 59.06 34.79
N ARG A 27 9.98 58.46 34.88
CA ARG A 27 8.89 58.96 35.72
C ARG A 27 8.00 57.82 36.18
N GLU A 28 7.96 57.65 37.49
CA GLU A 28 7.03 56.77 38.20
C GLU A 28 5.62 57.37 38.28
N LEU A 29 4.71 56.55 38.85
CA LEU A 29 3.43 56.86 39.51
C LEU A 29 2.16 56.57 38.70
N GLY A 30 1.30 55.73 39.29
CA GLY A 30 -0.01 55.35 38.73
C GLY A 30 -0.53 54.01 39.26
N GLU A 31 -0.70 53.89 40.58
CA GLU A 31 -1.23 52.67 41.21
C GLU A 31 -2.69 52.35 40.85
N GLY A 32 -3.06 51.07 40.95
CA GLY A 32 -4.40 50.69 41.40
C GLY A 32 -5.37 50.14 40.36
N ARG A 33 -5.40 48.81 40.23
CA ARG A 33 -6.59 48.00 40.58
C ARG A 33 -6.27 46.50 40.62
N THR A 34 -6.37 45.95 41.82
CA THR A 34 -6.35 44.51 42.09
C THR A 34 -7.73 43.89 41.87
N SER A 35 -7.82 42.79 41.12
CA SER A 35 -8.97 41.86 41.22
C SER A 35 -8.59 40.44 40.81
N GLU A 36 -8.62 39.55 41.80
CA GLU A 36 -8.78 38.10 41.76
C GLU A 36 -7.86 37.23 40.87
N ALA A 37 -7.01 36.46 41.55
CA ALA A 37 -6.34 35.30 40.99
C ALA A 37 -7.35 34.16 40.75
N GLY A 38 -7.44 33.68 39.51
CA GLY A 38 -8.22 32.50 39.16
C GLY A 38 -7.69 31.25 39.87
N ARG A 39 -8.59 30.52 40.57
CA ARG A 39 -8.25 29.27 41.27
C ARG A 39 -7.66 28.23 40.33
N VAL A 40 -6.48 27.72 40.67
CA VAL A 40 -5.97 26.45 40.14
C VAL A 40 -6.67 25.32 40.89
N VAL A 41 -7.46 24.51 40.19
CA VAL A 41 -8.02 23.26 40.73
C VAL A 41 -7.00 22.12 40.55
N PRO A 42 -6.59 21.42 41.63
CA PRO A 42 -5.73 20.25 41.49
C PRO A 42 -6.49 19.09 40.85
N PHE A 43 -5.93 18.49 39.81
CA PHE A 43 -6.42 17.23 39.26
C PHE A 43 -5.88 16.08 40.12
N GLU A 44 -6.76 15.44 40.90
CA GLU A 44 -6.38 14.27 41.71
C GLU A 44 -6.02 13.10 40.80
N THR A 45 -4.81 12.58 40.93
CA THR A 45 -4.37 11.36 40.24
C THR A 45 -4.79 10.13 41.03
N SER A 46 -5.85 9.47 40.58
CA SER A 46 -6.26 8.16 41.10
C SER A 46 -5.16 7.12 40.83
N LYS A 47 -4.57 6.60 41.90
CA LYS A 47 -3.60 5.50 41.84
C LYS A 47 -4.31 4.17 41.60
N GLU A 48 -4.48 3.77 40.34
CA GLU A 48 -4.77 2.38 39.99
C GLU A 48 -3.49 1.65 39.55
N SER A 49 -3.23 0.48 40.16
CA SER A 49 -2.04 -0.33 39.85
C SER A 49 -2.23 -1.17 38.59
N PRO A 50 -1.16 -1.51 37.83
CA PRO A 50 -1.28 -2.02 36.45
C PRO A 50 -1.75 -3.49 36.29
N ALA A 51 -2.40 -4.08 37.28
CA ALA A 51 -2.55 -5.54 37.41
C ALA A 51 -3.89 -6.13 36.92
N SER A 52 -4.90 -5.33 36.56
CA SER A 52 -6.29 -5.80 36.32
C SER A 52 -6.68 -6.00 34.84
N TRP A 53 -5.74 -5.92 33.90
CA TRP A 53 -6.03 -5.95 32.46
C TRP A 53 -6.15 -7.34 31.82
N ARG A 54 -6.05 -8.44 32.58
CA ARG A 54 -6.02 -9.82 32.02
C ARG A 54 -7.33 -10.61 32.09
N GLU A 55 -8.37 -10.13 32.77
CA GLU A 55 -9.60 -10.93 33.04
C GLU A 55 -10.92 -10.21 32.72
N ARG A 56 -11.00 -9.55 31.56
CA ARG A 56 -12.27 -9.09 30.98
C ARG A 56 -12.37 -9.47 29.51
N GLY A 57 -12.85 -10.70 29.26
CA GLY A 57 -13.31 -11.09 27.93
C GLY A 57 -14.59 -10.34 27.55
N PRO A 58 -14.81 -10.00 26.27
CA PRO A 58 -16.00 -9.28 25.84
C PRO A 58 -17.25 -10.15 25.99
N SER A 59 -18.22 -9.67 26.76
CA SER A 59 -19.59 -10.18 26.78
C SER A 59 -20.24 -9.97 25.40
N GLY A 60 -20.91 -10.99 24.88
CA GLY A 60 -21.25 -11.10 23.46
C GLY A 60 -22.18 -10.02 22.90
N GLY A 61 -21.87 -9.61 21.67
CA GLY A 61 -22.70 -8.77 20.79
C GLY A 61 -21.98 -8.53 19.47
N GLU A 62 -22.56 -9.01 18.36
CA GLU A 62 -22.17 -8.69 16.96
C GLU A 62 -20.80 -9.15 16.41
N GLU A 63 -20.18 -10.21 16.93
CA GLU A 63 -18.95 -10.78 16.33
C GLU A 63 -19.19 -11.77 15.15
N ALA A 64 -20.43 -11.87 14.66
CA ALA A 64 -20.85 -12.89 13.69
C ALA A 64 -21.32 -12.31 12.34
N ARG A 65 -20.37 -11.86 11.49
CA ARG A 65 -20.66 -11.67 10.03
C ARG A 65 -19.46 -11.54 9.06
N TYR A 66 -18.31 -12.17 9.33
CA TYR A 66 -17.36 -12.54 8.26
C TYR A 66 -16.57 -13.81 8.62
N ALA A 67 -17.23 -14.97 8.57
CA ALA A 67 -16.50 -16.21 8.36
C ALA A 67 -15.97 -16.18 6.93
N PRO A 68 -14.66 -16.44 6.67
CA PRO A 68 -14.20 -16.62 5.31
C PRO A 68 -14.96 -17.80 4.70
N THR A 69 -15.55 -17.60 3.52
CA THR A 69 -16.29 -18.64 2.82
C THR A 69 -15.33 -19.80 2.56
N GLY A 70 -15.45 -20.85 3.37
CA GLY A 70 -14.43 -21.88 3.49
C GLY A 70 -14.30 -22.71 2.21
N THR A 71 -13.43 -22.29 1.30
CA THR A 71 -12.73 -23.22 0.42
C THR A 71 -12.01 -24.21 1.34
N ARG A 72 -12.59 -25.41 1.47
CA ARG A 72 -12.04 -26.51 2.26
C ARG A 72 -10.56 -26.63 1.95
N ARG A 73 -9.70 -26.35 2.94
CA ARG A 73 -8.24 -26.36 2.77
C ARG A 73 -7.86 -27.66 2.07
N PRO A 74 -7.27 -27.62 0.86
CA PRO A 74 -6.79 -28.84 0.22
C PRO A 74 -5.78 -29.48 1.18
N ALA A 75 -5.76 -30.82 1.24
CA ALA A 75 -4.72 -31.52 1.98
C ALA A 75 -3.35 -31.06 1.45
N PRO A 76 -2.30 -30.92 2.29
CA PRO A 76 -1.03 -30.32 1.88
C PRO A 76 -0.45 -30.95 0.60
N ALA A 77 -0.54 -32.28 0.47
CA ALA A 77 -0.16 -33.00 -0.74
C ALA A 77 -0.87 -32.51 -2.03
N ARG A 78 -2.19 -32.24 -1.99
CA ARG A 78 -2.94 -31.73 -3.17
C ARG A 78 -2.51 -30.31 -3.53
N LEU A 79 -2.10 -29.49 -2.57
CA LEU A 79 -1.57 -28.16 -2.83
C LEU A 79 -0.17 -28.24 -3.48
N GLU A 80 0.69 -29.14 -2.99
CA GLU A 80 2.00 -29.42 -3.57
C GLU A 80 1.89 -29.97 -5.00
N GLU A 81 0.99 -30.93 -5.25
CA GLU A 81 0.66 -31.45 -6.59
C GLU A 81 0.19 -30.33 -7.54
N TYR A 82 -0.69 -29.43 -7.08
CA TYR A 82 -1.17 -28.30 -7.88
C TYR A 82 -0.04 -27.32 -8.24
N GLN A 83 0.82 -26.98 -7.27
CA GLN A 83 1.97 -26.09 -7.50
C GLN A 83 3.03 -26.72 -8.41
N ALA A 84 3.26 -28.03 -8.29
CA ALA A 84 4.15 -28.79 -9.17
C ALA A 84 3.61 -28.81 -10.61
N LEU A 85 2.31 -29.05 -10.79
CA LEU A 85 1.65 -28.99 -12.10
C LEU A 85 1.73 -27.59 -12.70
N LYS A 86 1.40 -26.53 -11.94
CA LYS A 86 1.55 -25.14 -12.37
C LYS A 86 2.96 -24.83 -12.86
N THR A 87 3.97 -25.22 -12.06
CA THR A 87 5.39 -25.01 -12.39
C THR A 87 5.78 -25.76 -13.67
N LYS A 88 5.31 -27.00 -13.85
CA LYS A 88 5.56 -27.81 -15.05
C LYS A 88 4.95 -27.16 -16.30
N ILE A 89 3.66 -26.84 -16.26
CA ILE A 89 2.94 -26.23 -17.39
C ILE A 89 3.55 -24.86 -17.74
N HIS A 90 3.89 -24.03 -16.76
CA HIS A 90 4.50 -22.72 -17.00
C HIS A 90 5.88 -22.85 -17.70
N ARG A 91 6.76 -23.74 -17.23
CA ARG A 91 8.06 -23.99 -17.87
C ARG A 91 7.89 -24.54 -19.29
N ASP A 92 7.03 -25.54 -19.46
CA ASP A 92 6.84 -26.22 -20.74
C ASP A 92 6.15 -25.28 -21.76
N LEU A 93 5.39 -24.28 -21.28
CA LEU A 93 4.83 -23.19 -22.07
C LEU A 93 5.90 -22.18 -22.50
N ILE A 94 6.77 -21.71 -21.58
CA ILE A 94 7.91 -20.84 -21.92
C ILE A 94 8.80 -21.50 -22.98
N ASN A 95 9.11 -22.80 -22.83
CA ASN A 95 9.90 -23.55 -23.81
C ASN A 95 9.25 -23.68 -25.20
N ARG A 96 7.93 -23.47 -25.31
CA ARG A 96 7.16 -23.50 -26.56
C ARG A 96 6.86 -22.11 -27.12
N LEU A 97 6.89 -21.07 -26.28
CA LEU A 97 6.67 -19.68 -26.67
C LEU A 97 7.99 -19.07 -27.16
N ASP A 98 8.13 -18.96 -28.47
CA ASP A 98 9.16 -18.14 -29.09
C ASP A 98 8.88 -16.66 -28.81
N LEU A 99 9.50 -16.13 -27.75
CA LEU A 99 9.35 -14.75 -27.27
C LEU A 99 9.56 -13.71 -28.39
N THR A 100 10.41 -14.01 -29.39
CA THR A 100 10.71 -13.11 -30.52
C THR A 100 9.52 -12.91 -31.48
N ARG A 101 8.52 -13.79 -31.42
CA ARG A 101 7.28 -13.68 -32.21
C ARG A 101 6.16 -12.95 -31.48
N LEU A 102 6.28 -12.74 -30.17
CA LEU A 102 5.19 -12.20 -29.35
C LEU A 102 5.05 -10.67 -29.45
N GLU A 103 6.13 -9.95 -29.76
CA GLU A 103 6.15 -8.48 -29.84
C GLU A 103 5.25 -7.88 -30.93
N LYS A 104 4.78 -8.69 -31.89
CA LYS A 104 4.00 -8.26 -33.06
C LYS A 104 2.53 -8.66 -33.02
N ILE A 105 2.07 -9.27 -31.92
CA ILE A 105 0.71 -9.79 -31.78
C ILE A 105 -0.06 -8.89 -30.81
N GLU A 106 -1.29 -8.50 -31.18
CA GLU A 106 -2.21 -7.79 -30.29
C GLU A 106 -2.40 -8.56 -28.96
N PRO A 107 -2.29 -7.90 -27.78
CA PRO A 107 -2.28 -8.58 -26.48
C PRO A 107 -3.48 -9.50 -26.24
N SER A 108 -4.67 -9.12 -26.73
CA SER A 108 -5.90 -9.92 -26.62
C SER A 108 -5.84 -11.22 -27.43
N VAL A 109 -5.29 -11.17 -28.64
CA VAL A 109 -5.11 -12.33 -29.53
C VAL A 109 -4.05 -13.27 -28.94
N LEU A 110 -2.97 -12.72 -28.39
CA LEU A 110 -1.92 -13.50 -27.74
C LEU A 110 -2.43 -14.21 -26.48
N GLN A 111 -3.19 -13.54 -25.63
CA GLN A 111 -3.82 -14.15 -24.45
C GLN A 111 -4.74 -15.32 -24.82
N ALA A 112 -5.56 -15.16 -25.87
CA ALA A 112 -6.44 -16.23 -26.36
C ALA A 112 -5.66 -17.45 -26.88
N GLN A 113 -4.58 -17.22 -27.65
CA GLN A 113 -3.71 -18.31 -28.14
C GLN A 113 -3.02 -19.05 -26.99
N ILE A 114 -2.54 -18.33 -25.98
CA ILE A 114 -1.89 -18.94 -24.81
C ILE A 114 -2.89 -19.76 -23.99
N ALA A 115 -4.11 -19.27 -23.78
CA ALA A 115 -5.17 -20.05 -23.13
C ALA A 115 -5.40 -21.38 -23.86
N GLN A 116 -5.52 -21.37 -25.19
CA GLN A 116 -5.66 -22.57 -26.01
C GLN A 116 -4.42 -23.50 -26.01
N ILE A 117 -3.21 -22.99 -25.77
CA ILE A 117 -2.01 -23.82 -25.61
C ILE A 117 -2.01 -24.50 -24.24
N VAL A 118 -2.31 -23.75 -23.17
CA VAL A 118 -2.41 -24.27 -21.79
C VAL A 118 -3.51 -25.32 -21.69
N GLU A 119 -4.70 -25.03 -22.25
CA GLU A 119 -5.84 -25.95 -22.41
C GLU A 119 -5.40 -27.32 -22.97
N ARG A 120 -4.76 -27.33 -24.14
CA ARG A 120 -4.22 -28.56 -24.76
C ARG A 120 -3.10 -29.23 -23.96
N MET A 121 -2.31 -28.47 -23.21
CA MET A 121 -1.30 -29.04 -22.31
C MET A 121 -1.93 -29.72 -21.09
N LEU A 122 -3.02 -29.17 -20.56
CA LEU A 122 -3.79 -29.77 -19.47
C LEU A 122 -4.63 -30.97 -19.90
N GLU A 123 -5.03 -31.05 -21.17
CA GLU A 123 -5.62 -32.28 -21.77
C GLU A 123 -4.60 -33.41 -21.95
N ALA A 124 -3.33 -33.08 -22.21
CA ALA A 124 -2.25 -34.05 -22.35
C ALA A 124 -1.72 -34.57 -20.99
N GLU A 125 -2.06 -33.90 -19.89
CA GLU A 125 -1.73 -34.35 -18.54
C GLU A 125 -2.79 -35.30 -18.00
N ALA A 126 -2.38 -36.46 -17.50
CA ALA A 126 -3.28 -37.43 -16.85
C ALA A 126 -3.70 -37.01 -15.42
N THR A 127 -3.60 -35.71 -15.08
CA THR A 127 -3.88 -35.21 -13.72
C THR A 127 -5.38 -34.89 -13.58
N PRO A 128 -6.11 -35.51 -12.63
CA PRO A 128 -7.55 -35.31 -12.48
C PRO A 128 -7.88 -33.96 -11.84
N LEU A 129 -8.00 -32.92 -12.68
CA LEU A 129 -8.50 -31.60 -12.29
C LEU A 129 -10.01 -31.49 -12.55
N SER A 130 -10.73 -30.80 -11.67
CA SER A 130 -12.07 -30.29 -11.97
C SER A 130 -12.01 -29.11 -12.96
N MET A 131 -13.12 -28.82 -13.64
CA MET A 131 -13.19 -27.70 -14.59
C MET A 131 -12.85 -26.35 -13.91
N ALA A 132 -13.29 -26.15 -12.67
CA ALA A 132 -12.96 -24.94 -11.89
C ALA A 132 -11.46 -24.85 -11.55
N GLU A 133 -10.79 -25.96 -11.23
CA GLU A 133 -9.33 -25.99 -11.01
C GLU A 133 -8.56 -25.70 -12.30
N ARG A 134 -9.08 -26.15 -13.45
CA ARG A 134 -8.51 -25.93 -14.79
C ARG A 134 -8.64 -24.47 -15.24
N GLU A 135 -9.84 -23.89 -15.13
CA GLU A 135 -10.08 -22.46 -15.40
C GLU A 135 -9.20 -21.57 -14.52
N ARG A 136 -9.12 -21.89 -13.23
CA ARG A 136 -8.22 -21.21 -12.28
C ARG A 136 -6.76 -21.31 -12.71
N LEU A 137 -6.29 -22.48 -13.11
CA LEU A 137 -4.90 -22.68 -13.52
C LEU A 137 -4.57 -21.89 -14.81
N ILE A 138 -5.50 -21.84 -15.77
CA ILE A 138 -5.37 -21.01 -16.98
C ILE A 138 -5.28 -19.52 -16.63
N ALA A 139 -6.13 -19.04 -15.71
CA ALA A 139 -6.07 -17.66 -15.22
C ALA A 139 -4.75 -17.37 -14.51
N GLU A 140 -4.31 -18.22 -13.58
CA GLU A 140 -3.04 -18.05 -12.87
C GLU A 140 -1.83 -18.04 -13.83
N ILE A 141 -1.81 -18.86 -14.88
CA ILE A 141 -0.73 -18.87 -15.89
C ILE A 141 -0.74 -17.60 -16.75
N ARG A 142 -1.93 -17.12 -17.16
CA ARG A 142 -2.07 -15.86 -17.90
C ARG A 142 -1.57 -14.69 -17.06
N ASP A 143 -1.91 -14.67 -15.78
CA ASP A 143 -1.54 -13.61 -14.85
C ASP A 143 -0.03 -13.64 -14.53
N GLU A 144 0.60 -14.84 -14.53
CA GLU A 144 2.06 -15.03 -14.47
C GLU A 144 2.78 -14.41 -15.69
N LEU A 145 2.22 -14.56 -16.89
CA LEU A 145 2.85 -14.10 -18.14
C LEU A 145 2.61 -12.61 -18.42
N PHE A 146 1.39 -12.12 -18.19
CA PHE A 146 0.97 -10.77 -18.59
C PHE A 146 0.73 -9.82 -17.40
N GLY A 147 0.27 -10.34 -16.26
CA GLY A 147 -0.06 -9.55 -15.09
C GLY A 147 1.15 -9.31 -14.17
N LEU A 148 0.87 -9.38 -12.87
CA LEU A 148 1.81 -9.38 -11.76
C LEU A 148 1.84 -10.73 -11.02
N GLY A 149 1.53 -11.82 -11.73
CA GLY A 149 1.65 -13.20 -11.25
C GLY A 149 0.80 -13.46 -10.00
N PRO A 150 1.38 -14.00 -8.90
CA PRO A 150 0.63 -14.34 -7.70
C PRO A 150 -0.07 -13.14 -7.02
N LEU A 151 0.29 -11.90 -7.36
CA LEU A 151 -0.28 -10.69 -6.77
C LEU A 151 -1.60 -10.24 -7.40
N GLU A 152 -1.93 -10.68 -8.63
CA GLU A 152 -3.14 -10.22 -9.33
C GLU A 152 -4.44 -10.44 -8.52
N PRO A 153 -4.69 -11.61 -7.89
CA PRO A 153 -5.89 -11.80 -7.07
C PRO A 153 -5.97 -10.83 -5.87
N LEU A 154 -4.83 -10.42 -5.32
CA LEU A 154 -4.75 -9.49 -4.18
C LEU A 154 -4.95 -8.04 -4.63
N LEU A 155 -4.42 -7.67 -5.80
CA LEU A 155 -4.62 -6.36 -6.40
C LEU A 155 -6.06 -6.15 -6.89
N ASN A 156 -6.76 -7.22 -7.26
CA ASN A 156 -8.17 -7.13 -7.68
C ASN A 156 -9.17 -7.10 -6.49
N ASP A 157 -8.76 -7.43 -5.26
CA ASP A 157 -9.62 -7.36 -4.07
C ASP A 157 -9.72 -5.92 -3.53
N PRO A 158 -10.89 -5.25 -3.59
CA PRO A 158 -11.00 -3.84 -3.19
C PRO A 158 -10.91 -3.60 -1.68
N THR A 159 -10.92 -4.66 -0.84
CA THR A 159 -10.82 -4.56 0.62
C THR A 159 -9.39 -4.51 1.14
N ILE A 160 -8.40 -4.77 0.27
CA ILE A 160 -6.97 -4.76 0.62
C ILE A 160 -6.41 -3.34 0.44
N SER A 161 -5.88 -2.76 1.53
CA SER A 161 -5.19 -1.46 1.56
C SER A 161 -3.71 -1.59 1.19
N ASP A 162 -2.99 -2.50 1.85
CA ASP A 162 -1.57 -2.75 1.64
C ASP A 162 -1.30 -4.23 1.32
N ILE A 163 -0.30 -4.48 0.48
CA ILE A 163 0.27 -5.80 0.21
C ILE A 163 1.75 -5.76 0.60
N LEU A 164 2.20 -6.72 1.41
CA LEU A 164 3.55 -6.78 1.96
C LEU A 164 4.15 -8.17 1.71
N VAL A 165 5.09 -8.24 0.77
CA VAL A 165 5.84 -9.45 0.41
C VAL A 165 7.16 -9.43 1.17
N ASN A 166 7.28 -10.32 2.16
CA ASN A 166 8.48 -10.54 2.93
C ASN A 166 9.17 -11.83 2.45
N THR A 167 10.12 -11.70 1.53
CA THR A 167 10.67 -12.82 0.72
C THR A 167 9.62 -13.50 -0.16
N TYR A 168 10.07 -14.42 -1.01
CA TYR A 168 9.21 -15.22 -1.88
C TYR A 168 8.17 -16.09 -1.14
N ARG A 169 8.35 -16.35 0.16
CA ARG A 169 7.53 -17.31 0.94
C ARG A 169 6.37 -16.69 1.72
N GLN A 170 6.39 -15.39 2.01
CA GLN A 170 5.41 -14.77 2.91
C GLN A 170 4.78 -13.54 2.27
N VAL A 171 3.50 -13.62 1.94
CA VAL A 171 2.71 -12.47 1.44
C VAL A 171 1.63 -12.15 2.47
N TYR A 172 1.74 -10.97 3.06
CA TYR A 172 0.76 -10.40 3.96
C TYR A 172 -0.09 -9.34 3.23
N VAL A 173 -1.31 -9.14 3.72
CA VAL A 173 -2.22 -8.10 3.23
C VAL A 173 -2.86 -7.38 4.41
N GLU A 174 -2.99 -6.07 4.32
CA GLU A 174 -3.79 -5.31 5.26
C GLU A 174 -5.24 -5.23 4.76
N ARG A 175 -6.20 -5.55 5.64
CA ARG A 175 -7.63 -5.35 5.43
C ARG A 175 -8.19 -4.60 6.63
N PHE A 176 -8.82 -3.46 6.39
CA PHE A 176 -9.44 -2.63 7.43
C PHE A 176 -8.50 -2.28 8.62
N GLY A 177 -7.21 -2.03 8.35
CA GLY A 177 -6.22 -1.72 9.39
C GLY A 177 -5.71 -2.92 10.20
N LYS A 178 -5.98 -4.16 9.76
CA LYS A 178 -5.44 -5.40 10.35
C LYS A 178 -4.64 -6.18 9.33
N LEU A 179 -3.50 -6.72 9.75
CA LEU A 179 -2.60 -7.50 8.90
C LEU A 179 -2.97 -9.00 8.91
N TYR A 180 -3.01 -9.61 7.73
CA TYR A 180 -3.33 -11.02 7.53
C TYR A 180 -2.27 -11.69 6.65
N LEU A 181 -1.78 -12.86 7.05
CA LEU A 181 -0.97 -13.72 6.17
C LEU A 181 -1.89 -14.39 5.14
N THR A 182 -1.46 -14.46 3.89
CA THR A 182 -2.21 -15.10 2.79
C THR A 182 -1.62 -16.47 2.43
N ASP A 183 -2.39 -17.29 1.71
CA ASP A 183 -1.89 -18.53 1.09
C ASP A 183 -1.13 -18.26 -0.24
N VAL A 184 -0.92 -16.99 -0.62
CA VAL A 184 -0.17 -16.60 -1.83
C VAL A 184 1.33 -16.70 -1.57
N GLN A 185 2.04 -17.38 -2.46
CA GLN A 185 3.50 -17.53 -2.42
C GLN A 185 4.07 -17.43 -3.83
N PHE A 186 5.33 -16.98 -3.93
CA PHE A 186 6.13 -17.05 -5.14
C PHE A 186 6.90 -18.37 -5.17
N LYS A 187 7.38 -18.76 -6.35
CA LYS A 187 8.11 -20.02 -6.55
C LYS A 187 9.48 -20.02 -5.86
N ASP A 188 10.21 -18.93 -6.03
CA ASP A 188 11.57 -18.68 -5.55
C ASP A 188 11.86 -17.16 -5.62
N ASN A 189 13.07 -16.78 -5.18
CA ASN A 189 13.54 -15.39 -5.25
C ASN A 189 13.63 -14.88 -6.70
N ASP A 190 13.98 -15.73 -7.66
CA ASP A 190 14.09 -15.35 -9.08
C ASP A 190 12.73 -14.97 -9.67
N HIS A 191 11.67 -15.73 -9.35
CA HIS A 191 10.31 -15.36 -9.73
C HIS A 191 9.91 -14.02 -9.09
N LEU A 192 10.18 -13.80 -7.80
CA LEU A 192 9.88 -12.51 -7.16
C LEU A 192 10.65 -11.34 -7.81
N MET A 193 11.94 -11.53 -8.15
CA MET A 193 12.74 -10.57 -8.91
C MET A 193 12.10 -10.24 -10.27
N GLN A 194 11.68 -11.25 -11.04
CA GLN A 194 11.04 -11.04 -12.34
C GLN A 194 9.74 -10.20 -12.24
N ILE A 195 8.97 -10.37 -11.17
CA ILE A 195 7.76 -9.56 -10.93
C ILE A 195 8.13 -8.13 -10.51
N ILE A 196 9.15 -7.95 -9.66
CA ILE A 196 9.68 -6.63 -9.28
C ILE A 196 10.19 -5.89 -10.53
N ASP A 197 11.04 -6.51 -11.35
CA ASP A 197 11.57 -5.93 -12.58
C ASP A 197 10.47 -5.54 -13.56
N ARG A 198 9.42 -6.37 -13.68
CA ARG A 198 8.24 -6.07 -14.51
C ARG A 198 7.46 -4.85 -14.01
N ILE A 199 7.28 -4.71 -12.69
CA ILE A 199 6.67 -3.51 -12.08
C ILE A 199 7.52 -2.27 -12.36
N VAL A 200 8.81 -2.36 -12.05
CA VAL A 200 9.78 -1.26 -12.11
C VAL A 200 9.98 -0.77 -13.54
N SER A 201 10.07 -1.69 -14.50
CA SER A 201 10.17 -1.39 -15.94
C SER A 201 8.93 -0.69 -16.49
N ARG A 202 7.73 -1.10 -16.09
CA ARG A 202 6.46 -0.45 -16.49
C ARG A 202 6.35 1.00 -16.03
N VAL A 203 7.03 1.37 -14.95
CA VAL A 203 7.07 2.73 -14.40
C VAL A 203 8.29 3.53 -14.92
N GLY A 204 9.12 2.94 -15.80
CA GLY A 204 10.31 3.60 -16.33
C GLY A 204 11.42 3.81 -15.29
N ARG A 205 11.49 2.93 -14.29
CA ARG A 205 12.53 2.90 -13.27
C ARG A 205 13.48 1.72 -13.51
N ARG A 206 14.54 1.63 -12.71
CA ARG A 206 15.47 0.49 -12.69
C ARG A 206 15.78 0.12 -11.24
N ILE A 207 16.08 -1.14 -11.02
CA ILE A 207 16.58 -1.71 -9.78
C ILE A 207 17.64 -2.76 -10.16
N ASP A 208 18.78 -2.76 -9.47
CA ASP A 208 19.89 -3.69 -9.69
C ASP A 208 20.82 -3.68 -8.47
N GLU A 209 21.85 -4.53 -8.43
CA GLU A 209 22.76 -4.62 -7.28
C GLU A 209 23.47 -3.29 -6.93
N ALA A 210 23.61 -2.36 -7.89
CA ALA A 210 24.20 -1.05 -7.68
C ALA A 210 23.16 0.00 -7.21
N SER A 211 21.88 -0.24 -7.47
CA SER A 211 20.73 0.54 -6.96
C SER A 211 19.64 -0.40 -6.42
N PRO A 212 19.88 -1.08 -5.29
CA PRO A 212 19.05 -2.21 -4.81
C PRO A 212 17.76 -1.81 -4.08
N MET A 213 17.30 -0.57 -4.24
CA MET A 213 16.04 -0.08 -3.69
C MET A 213 15.38 0.88 -4.68
N VAL A 214 14.05 0.80 -4.82
CA VAL A 214 13.28 1.68 -5.71
C VAL A 214 11.91 2.04 -5.12
N ASP A 215 11.54 3.31 -5.28
CA ASP A 215 10.18 3.80 -5.04
C ASP A 215 9.51 4.17 -6.37
N ALA A 216 8.29 3.69 -6.56
CA ALA A 216 7.53 3.82 -7.79
C ALA A 216 6.05 4.13 -7.53
N ARG A 217 5.36 4.62 -8.56
CA ARG A 217 3.90 4.74 -8.59
C ARG A 217 3.36 3.97 -9.79
N LEU A 218 2.42 3.08 -9.53
CA LEU A 218 1.70 2.33 -10.55
C LEU A 218 0.65 3.23 -11.26
N PRO A 219 0.18 2.84 -12.45
CA PRO A 219 -0.82 3.61 -13.20
C PRO A 219 -2.17 3.80 -12.49
N ASP A 220 -2.52 2.91 -11.56
CA ASP A 220 -3.70 3.00 -10.68
C ASP A 220 -3.53 4.04 -9.53
N GLY A 221 -2.34 4.64 -9.41
CA GLY A 221 -1.97 5.57 -8.35
C GLY A 221 -1.36 4.93 -7.10
N SER A 222 -1.35 3.59 -7.01
CA SER A 222 -0.74 2.83 -5.91
C SER A 222 0.78 3.09 -5.85
N ARG A 223 1.33 3.06 -4.63
CA ARG A 223 2.76 3.25 -4.38
C ARG A 223 3.42 1.89 -4.21
N VAL A 224 4.59 1.74 -4.79
CA VAL A 224 5.41 0.52 -4.68
C VAL A 224 6.77 0.90 -4.13
N ASN A 225 7.23 0.16 -3.14
CA ASN A 225 8.63 0.17 -2.70
C ASN A 225 9.16 -1.27 -2.80
N ALA A 226 10.31 -1.45 -3.43
CA ALA A 226 10.99 -2.74 -3.51
C ALA A 226 12.45 -2.61 -3.08
N ILE A 227 12.94 -3.63 -2.38
CA ILE A 227 14.32 -3.75 -1.88
C ILE A 227 14.83 -5.14 -2.25
N ILE A 228 16.01 -5.23 -2.84
CA ILE A 228 16.61 -6.48 -3.33
C ILE A 228 17.97 -6.73 -2.63
N PRO A 229 18.55 -7.93 -2.76
CA PRO A 229 19.95 -8.15 -2.39
C PRO A 229 20.89 -7.13 -3.09
N PRO A 230 21.95 -6.65 -2.44
CA PRO A 230 22.46 -7.08 -1.13
C PRO A 230 21.79 -6.45 0.10
N LEU A 231 20.82 -5.51 -0.05
CA LEU A 231 20.17 -4.87 1.10
C LEU A 231 19.16 -5.78 1.81
N ALA A 232 18.43 -6.58 1.04
CA ALA A 232 17.46 -7.54 1.58
C ALA A 232 18.14 -8.92 1.76
N ILE A 233 18.63 -9.19 2.98
CA ILE A 233 19.48 -10.34 3.30
C ILE A 233 18.79 -11.69 3.02
N ASP A 234 17.51 -11.81 3.40
CA ASP A 234 16.74 -13.07 3.26
C ASP A 234 16.14 -13.27 1.84
N GLY A 235 16.40 -12.34 0.93
CA GLY A 235 15.81 -12.29 -0.41
C GLY A 235 14.95 -11.04 -0.64
N PRO A 236 14.42 -10.84 -1.86
CA PRO A 236 13.72 -9.61 -2.23
C PRO A 236 12.48 -9.32 -1.37
N ILE A 237 12.23 -8.04 -1.11
CA ILE A 237 11.11 -7.53 -0.33
C ILE A 237 10.35 -6.52 -1.22
N LEU A 238 9.03 -6.59 -1.20
CA LEU A 238 8.15 -5.73 -2.01
C LEU A 238 6.95 -5.28 -1.17
N SER A 239 6.67 -3.99 -1.16
CA SER A 239 5.46 -3.42 -0.56
C SER A 239 4.66 -2.64 -1.61
N ILE A 240 3.34 -2.82 -1.61
CA ILE A 240 2.40 -2.12 -2.48
C ILE A 240 1.33 -1.49 -1.59
N ARG A 241 1.39 -0.17 -1.42
CA ARG A 241 0.37 0.62 -0.72
C ARG A 241 -0.62 1.18 -1.70
N ARG A 242 -1.86 0.70 -1.64
CA ARG A 242 -2.86 0.99 -2.67
C ARG A 242 -3.52 2.34 -2.45
N PHE A 243 -3.78 3.05 -3.54
CA PHE A 243 -4.49 4.32 -3.44
C PHE A 243 -5.99 4.05 -3.30
N GLY A 244 -6.54 4.38 -2.13
CA GLY A 244 -7.73 3.72 -1.60
C GLY A 244 -8.96 3.66 -2.52
N THR A 245 -9.40 2.43 -2.80
CA THR A 245 -10.67 2.08 -3.47
C THR A 245 -11.91 2.50 -2.66
N ILE A 246 -11.79 2.60 -1.33
CA ILE A 246 -12.88 2.94 -0.41
C ILE A 246 -12.41 4.09 0.48
N ARG A 247 -12.99 5.28 0.29
CA ARG A 247 -12.83 6.41 1.23
C ARG A 247 -13.99 6.35 2.24
N PRO A 248 -13.74 6.32 3.55
CA PRO A 248 -14.82 6.34 4.53
C PRO A 248 -15.56 7.67 4.44
N THR A 249 -16.90 7.62 4.49
CA THR A 249 -17.73 8.82 4.59
C THR A 249 -17.73 9.36 6.01
N ILE A 250 -18.28 10.56 6.24
CA ILE A 250 -18.39 11.12 7.60
C ILE A 250 -19.25 10.21 8.49
N GLU A 251 -20.33 9.65 7.95
CA GLU A 251 -21.23 8.70 8.63
C GLU A 251 -20.50 7.41 8.99
N GLU A 252 -19.60 6.92 8.12
CA GLU A 252 -18.76 5.76 8.38
C GLU A 252 -17.77 6.03 9.54
N LEU A 253 -17.15 7.21 9.56
CA LEU A 253 -16.22 7.61 10.63
C LEU A 253 -16.94 7.80 11.97
N ILE A 254 -18.15 8.35 11.98
CA ILE A 254 -19.01 8.44 13.16
C ILE A 254 -19.39 7.03 13.64
N ARG A 255 -19.84 6.14 12.74
CA ARG A 255 -20.24 4.76 13.10
C ARG A 255 -19.07 3.94 13.66
N ARG A 256 -17.83 4.24 13.25
CA ARG A 256 -16.60 3.64 13.78
C ARG A 256 -16.07 4.31 15.05
N GLY A 257 -16.73 5.34 15.57
CA GLY A 257 -16.28 6.11 16.74
C GLY A 257 -14.99 6.90 16.50
N THR A 258 -14.61 7.17 15.25
CA THR A 258 -13.41 7.94 14.91
C THR A 258 -13.59 9.44 15.20
N LEU A 259 -14.82 9.94 15.11
CA LEU A 259 -15.23 11.27 15.59
C LEU A 259 -16.72 11.26 15.96
N THR A 260 -17.15 12.22 16.78
CA THR A 260 -18.57 12.34 17.17
C THR A 260 -19.37 13.17 16.15
N PRO A 261 -20.72 13.07 16.13
CA PRO A 261 -21.56 13.88 15.24
C PRO A 261 -21.35 15.41 15.41
N GLU A 262 -21.06 15.86 16.63
CA GLU A 262 -20.84 17.27 16.96
C GLU A 262 -19.52 17.77 16.34
N ILE A 263 -18.46 16.94 16.40
CA ILE A 263 -17.18 17.22 15.75
C ILE A 263 -17.34 17.22 14.23
N ALA A 264 -18.12 16.29 13.67
CA ALA A 264 -18.44 16.27 12.24
C ALA A 264 -19.10 17.58 11.79
N TYR A 265 -20.12 18.03 12.52
CA TYR A 265 -20.85 19.27 12.24
C TYR A 265 -19.96 20.52 12.38
N MET A 266 -19.10 20.57 13.41
CA MET A 266 -18.11 21.63 13.56
C MET A 266 -17.16 21.67 12.35
N LEU A 267 -16.58 20.53 11.95
CA LEU A 267 -15.68 20.43 10.80
C LEU A 267 -16.37 20.84 9.49
N GLU A 268 -17.62 20.44 9.29
CA GLU A 268 -18.43 20.87 8.14
C GLU A 268 -18.57 22.40 8.10
N GLY A 269 -18.86 23.03 9.24
CA GLY A 269 -18.88 24.48 9.40
C GLY A 269 -17.53 25.14 9.08
N CYS A 270 -16.43 24.62 9.63
CA CYS A 270 -15.09 25.13 9.36
C CYS A 270 -14.71 25.04 7.86
N VAL A 271 -15.06 23.95 7.19
CA VAL A 271 -14.85 23.76 5.74
C VAL A 271 -15.72 24.73 4.92
N LYS A 272 -17.01 24.88 5.25
CA LYS A 272 -17.92 25.84 4.59
C LYS A 272 -17.42 27.28 4.72
N CYS A 273 -16.86 27.63 5.88
CA CYS A 273 -16.24 28.94 6.14
C CYS A 273 -14.82 29.09 5.55
N ARG A 274 -14.26 28.07 4.88
CA ARG A 274 -12.90 28.03 4.32
C ARG A 274 -11.80 28.32 5.35
N LEU A 275 -11.96 27.84 6.58
CA LEU A 275 -10.92 27.91 7.59
C LEU A 275 -9.77 26.95 7.25
N ASN A 276 -8.55 27.32 7.62
CA ASN A 276 -7.39 26.43 7.51
C ASN A 276 -7.46 25.37 8.62
N ILE A 277 -7.49 24.10 8.24
CA ILE A 277 -7.56 22.95 9.15
C ILE A 277 -6.35 22.05 8.86
N ILE A 278 -5.62 21.67 9.92
CA ILE A 278 -4.53 20.70 9.84
C ILE A 278 -4.97 19.45 10.60
N ILE A 279 -4.96 18.30 9.93
CA ILE A 279 -5.16 16.99 10.56
C ILE A 279 -3.78 16.44 10.91
N SER A 280 -3.58 16.07 12.18
CA SER A 280 -2.33 15.54 12.71
C SER A 280 -2.57 14.23 13.44
N GLY A 281 -1.57 13.34 13.44
CA GLY A 281 -1.63 12.03 14.07
C GLY A 281 -0.28 11.32 13.97
N GLY A 282 -0.16 10.15 14.62
CA GLY A 282 0.99 9.26 14.43
C GLY A 282 0.97 8.56 13.07
N THR A 283 2.12 7.99 12.71
CA THR A 283 2.32 7.13 11.52
C THR A 283 2.29 5.66 11.88
#